data_AF-A0A7J4GYF3-F1
#
_entry.id   AF-A0A7J4GYF3-F1
#
_cell.length_a   1.000
_cell.length_b   1.000
_cell.length_c   1.000
_cell.angle_alpha   90.00
_cell.angle_beta   90.00
_cell.angle_gamma   90.00
#
_symmetry.space_group_name_H-M   'P 1'
#
loop_
_entity.id
_entity.type
_entity.pdbx_description
1 polymer ?
#
loop_
_entity_poly.entity_id
_entity_poly.type
_entity_poly.pdbx_seq_one_letter_code
_entity_poly.pdbx_strand_id
1 'polypeptide(L)'
;MTLNMGKLHYWILGWLASCITAAYLSCDILSTAFGSGSWIHVLVVILGALIFGLMFLFVHDLTQTENPIQRRFPVLYWGRWIAVHLGPLLRQYWFANDLEEKPFDRVTRNWIYATSKGKKNTIGFGSQVDFDAVGNYTVMPAMFRKESSGHDGYHKVIGEASGVENPVTLNHFVNISAMSFGSLSARAVSALNQGAGMAGILHNTGEGGFAPYHRMGGDVIFQMGTAKFGCRDDEGKFSEKSFAKIAQAENVKMIELKLMQGAKPGKGGILPKEKITAEIAAIRGVPLGKDILSPPRHDEFDDVNGMFDFIDKLRKIAKKPVGIKIVTGHIEEIEALAQAMADQPGRGPDFISVDGGEGGTGAAPLVLASHAGVPMKQGIAMVDWAFKAHGVRNKVHLFASGQIATPIDVAVALALGADGVNIARGFMLSLGCIQALDCNSNRCPTGIATQDKTLERALDVNGAALRVANYVKTLEKEVYMLTNSCGYTCPSQFTADDIMVVTSPGHLDYLSELYLVSASESSKERAKAREAGLTVGEMKS
;
A
#
# COMPACT_ATOMS: atom_id res chain seq x y z
N MET A 1 22.10 14.95 2.10
CA MET A 1 23.36 15.35 1.44
C MET A 1 23.02 15.83 0.03
N THR A 2 22.40 16.99 -0.10
CA THR A 2 21.99 17.58 -1.38
C THR A 2 23.12 18.48 -1.87
N LEU A 3 24.14 17.87 -2.48
CA LEU A 3 25.05 18.63 -3.34
C LEU A 3 24.22 19.25 -4.47
N ASN A 4 24.53 20.50 -4.81
CA ASN A 4 23.85 21.26 -5.84
C ASN A 4 24.20 20.70 -7.24
N MET A 5 23.67 19.51 -7.55
CA MET A 5 24.00 18.67 -8.72
C MET A 5 23.72 19.34 -10.06
N GLY A 6 22.84 20.36 -10.09
CA GLY A 6 22.57 21.14 -11.30
C GLY A 6 23.85 21.73 -11.88
N LYS A 7 24.69 22.35 -11.05
CA LYS A 7 25.94 22.99 -11.53
C LYS A 7 26.94 22.00 -12.09
N LEU A 8 27.02 20.79 -11.53
CA LEU A 8 27.96 19.76 -11.98
C LEU A 8 27.50 19.07 -13.27
N HIS A 9 26.20 18.82 -13.44
CA HIS A 9 25.66 18.24 -14.67
C HIS A 9 25.87 19.15 -15.89
N TYR A 10 25.60 20.45 -15.76
CA TYR A 10 25.85 21.41 -16.85
C TYR A 10 27.35 21.53 -17.17
N TRP A 11 28.21 21.39 -16.16
CA TRP A 11 29.65 21.49 -16.35
C TRP A 11 30.24 20.24 -17.02
N ILE A 12 29.85 19.03 -16.60
CA ILE A 12 30.28 17.78 -17.24
C ILE A 12 29.78 17.74 -18.69
N LEU A 13 28.54 18.13 -18.96
CA LEU A 13 28.00 18.20 -20.32
C LEU A 13 28.70 19.27 -21.16
N GLY A 14 28.95 20.46 -20.61
CA GLY A 14 29.70 21.52 -21.29
C GLY A 14 31.14 21.14 -21.57
N TRP A 15 31.79 20.43 -20.65
CA TRP A 15 33.16 19.94 -20.79
C TRP A 15 33.25 18.82 -21.82
N LEU A 16 32.35 17.83 -21.78
CA LEU A 16 32.26 16.76 -22.79
C LEU A 16 31.97 17.34 -24.17
N ALA A 17 31.02 18.28 -24.28
CA ALA A 17 30.73 18.97 -25.53
C ALA A 17 31.97 19.73 -26.04
N SER A 18 32.67 20.47 -25.17
CA SER A 18 33.89 21.19 -25.54
C SER A 18 35.01 20.25 -26.00
N CYS A 19 35.16 19.08 -25.36
CA CYS A 19 36.14 18.08 -25.76
C CYS A 19 35.80 17.43 -27.10
N ILE A 20 34.51 17.12 -27.35
CA ILE A 20 34.03 16.60 -28.63
C ILE A 20 34.20 17.65 -29.73
N THR A 21 33.87 18.92 -29.45
CA THR A 21 34.04 20.03 -30.40
C THR A 21 35.52 20.30 -30.70
N ALA A 22 36.39 20.26 -29.69
CA ALA A 22 37.84 20.39 -29.86
C ALA A 22 38.41 19.22 -30.68
N ALA A 23 37.97 17.99 -30.41
CA ALA A 23 38.33 16.81 -31.19
C ALA A 23 37.89 16.94 -32.64
N TYR A 24 36.64 17.35 -32.89
CA TYR A 24 36.08 17.54 -34.21
C TYR A 24 36.82 18.63 -35.01
N LEU A 25 37.02 19.82 -34.42
CA LEU A 25 37.75 20.93 -35.03
C LEU A 25 39.22 20.58 -35.31
N SER A 26 39.87 19.84 -34.41
CA SER A 26 41.24 19.37 -34.63
C SER A 26 41.34 18.35 -35.76
N CYS A 27 40.28 17.57 -35.99
CA CYS A 27 40.21 16.58 -37.06
C CYS A 27 40.08 17.24 -38.44
N ASP A 28 39.30 18.32 -38.56
CA ASP A 28 39.15 19.08 -39.82
C ASP A 28 40.42 19.85 -40.21
N ILE A 29 41.08 20.50 -39.25
CA ILE A 29 42.31 21.29 -39.47
C ILE A 29 43.51 20.40 -39.85
N LEU A 30 43.53 19.14 -39.39
CA LEU A 30 44.67 18.24 -39.62
C LEU A 30 44.43 17.22 -40.72
N SER A 31 43.18 16.89 -41.06
CA SER A 31 42.88 16.07 -42.26
C SER A 31 43.33 16.78 -43.55
N THR A 32 43.24 18.11 -43.55
CA THR A 32 43.73 19.00 -44.61
C THR A 32 45.26 19.13 -44.62
N ALA A 33 45.93 18.88 -43.49
CA ALA A 33 47.40 19.02 -43.36
C ALA A 33 48.19 17.71 -43.58
N PHE A 34 47.65 16.53 -43.24
CA PHE A 34 48.44 15.28 -43.17
C PHE A 34 47.86 14.08 -43.93
N GLY A 35 46.80 14.26 -44.74
CA GLY A 35 46.43 13.26 -45.75
C GLY A 35 46.13 11.86 -45.21
N SER A 36 45.44 11.76 -44.08
CA SER A 36 44.60 10.63 -43.65
C SER A 36 44.17 10.89 -42.20
N GLY A 37 42.87 11.10 -41.99
CA GLY A 37 42.28 11.25 -40.65
C GLY A 37 42.38 9.94 -39.88
N SER A 38 43.51 9.71 -39.22
CA SER A 38 43.73 8.50 -38.45
C SER A 38 42.87 8.52 -37.19
N TRP A 39 42.05 7.49 -36.99
CA TRP A 39 41.32 7.20 -35.75
C TRP A 39 42.22 7.30 -34.49
N ILE A 40 43.53 7.14 -34.65
CA ILE A 40 44.55 7.33 -33.61
C ILE A 40 44.54 8.78 -33.08
N HIS A 41 44.34 9.79 -33.92
CA HIS A 41 44.31 11.20 -33.49
C HIS A 41 43.07 11.52 -32.67
N VAL A 42 41.90 11.05 -33.12
CA VAL A 42 40.65 11.18 -32.36
C VAL A 42 40.82 10.53 -30.98
N LEU A 43 41.47 9.36 -30.92
CA LEU A 43 41.79 8.67 -29.67
C LEU A 43 42.74 9.48 -28.79
N VAL A 44 43.80 10.09 -29.34
CA VAL A 44 44.73 10.96 -28.60
C VAL A 44 44.05 12.19 -28.03
N VAL A 45 43.17 12.85 -28.78
CA VAL A 45 42.44 14.03 -28.29
C VAL A 45 41.43 13.63 -27.20
N ILE A 46 40.71 12.53 -27.38
CA ILE A 46 39.80 12.00 -26.35
C ILE A 46 40.57 11.65 -25.08
N LEU A 47 41.72 10.99 -25.19
CA LEU A 47 42.54 10.61 -24.04
C LEU A 47 43.13 11.85 -23.34
N GLY A 48 43.63 12.82 -24.11
CA GLY A 48 44.16 14.08 -23.58
C GLY A 48 43.09 14.89 -22.86
N ALA A 49 41.89 14.98 -23.43
CA ALA A 49 40.72 15.53 -22.77
C ALA A 49 40.45 14.79 -21.46
N LEU A 50 40.30 13.46 -21.50
CA LEU A 50 40.02 12.66 -20.31
C LEU A 50 41.02 12.89 -19.17
N ILE A 51 42.32 12.93 -19.47
CA ILE A 51 43.37 13.23 -18.49
C ILE A 51 43.21 14.64 -17.93
N PHE A 52 42.97 15.65 -18.77
CA PHE A 52 42.78 17.03 -18.33
C PHE A 52 41.54 17.17 -17.42
N GLY A 53 40.44 16.51 -17.77
CA GLY A 53 39.22 16.49 -16.96
C GLY A 53 39.45 15.85 -15.59
N LEU A 54 40.18 14.73 -15.54
CA LEU A 54 40.55 14.08 -14.28
C LEU A 54 41.48 14.94 -13.43
N MET A 55 42.45 15.63 -14.04
CA MET A 55 43.32 16.58 -13.33
C MET A 55 42.53 17.75 -12.75
N PHE A 56 41.61 18.33 -13.52
CA PHE A 56 40.75 19.40 -13.02
C PHE A 56 39.86 18.92 -11.87
N LEU A 57 39.22 17.75 -12.03
CA LEU A 57 38.39 17.14 -11.00
C LEU A 57 39.20 16.85 -9.73
N PHE A 58 40.44 16.39 -9.88
CA PHE A 58 41.37 16.17 -8.78
C PHE A 58 41.67 17.47 -8.01
N VAL A 59 41.97 18.57 -8.72
CA VAL A 59 42.20 19.88 -8.10
C VAL A 59 40.93 20.42 -7.42
N HIS A 60 39.78 20.30 -8.08
CA HIS A 60 38.49 20.65 -7.50
C HIS A 60 38.22 19.88 -6.20
N ASP A 61 38.43 18.57 -6.20
CA ASP A 61 38.18 17.70 -5.06
C ASP A 61 39.14 17.99 -3.89
N LEU A 62 40.39 18.38 -4.16
CA LEU A 62 41.36 18.79 -3.14
C LEU A 62 41.06 20.15 -2.52
N THR A 63 40.48 21.06 -3.30
CA THR A 63 40.25 22.46 -2.92
C THR A 63 38.89 22.69 -2.27
N GLN A 64 37.90 21.83 -2.51
CA GLN A 64 36.62 21.89 -1.81
C GLN A 64 36.76 21.58 -0.31
N THR A 65 35.93 22.20 0.51
CA THR A 65 35.99 22.13 1.98
C THR A 65 34.79 21.43 2.61
N GLU A 66 33.80 21.01 1.83
CA GLU A 66 32.52 20.50 2.33
C GLU A 66 32.58 19.02 2.71
N ASN A 67 33.25 18.19 1.91
CA ASN A 67 33.26 16.73 2.08
C ASN A 67 34.69 16.21 2.32
N PRO A 68 35.02 15.80 3.57
CA PRO A 68 36.35 15.28 3.91
C PRO A 68 36.75 14.03 3.11
N ILE A 69 35.79 13.18 2.73
CA ILE A 69 36.05 11.96 1.96
C ILE A 69 36.44 12.30 0.52
N GLN A 70 35.71 13.24 -0.10
CA GLN A 70 36.02 13.75 -1.44
C GLN A 70 37.40 14.40 -1.47
N ARG A 71 37.76 15.15 -0.41
CA ARG A 71 39.08 15.78 -0.28
C ARG A 71 40.21 14.79 -0.07
N ARG A 72 39.96 13.73 0.72
CA ARG A 72 40.98 12.71 1.05
C ARG A 72 41.22 11.73 -0.08
N PHE A 73 40.18 11.42 -0.88
CA PHE A 73 40.24 10.52 -2.02
C PHE A 73 39.71 11.21 -3.29
N PRO A 74 40.44 12.22 -3.82
CA PRO A 74 40.05 12.93 -5.05
C PRO A 74 39.82 11.96 -6.20
N VAL A 75 38.87 12.26 -7.09
CA VAL A 75 38.47 11.42 -8.24
C VAL A 75 37.82 10.09 -7.83
N LEU A 76 38.44 9.29 -6.95
CA LEU A 76 37.91 8.00 -6.46
C LEU A 76 36.58 8.15 -5.73
N TYR A 77 36.35 9.29 -5.07
CA TYR A 77 35.06 9.64 -4.48
C TYR A 77 33.91 9.53 -5.49
N TRP A 78 34.11 9.93 -6.75
CA TRP A 78 33.08 9.87 -7.78
C TRP A 78 32.76 8.44 -8.18
N GLY A 79 33.77 7.55 -8.25
CA GLY A 79 33.56 6.11 -8.44
C GLY A 79 32.72 5.51 -7.29
N ARG A 80 33.07 5.84 -6.04
CA ARG A 80 32.27 5.46 -4.86
C ARG A 80 30.86 6.03 -4.95
N TRP A 81 30.70 7.29 -5.33
CA TRP A 81 29.42 7.96 -5.44
C TRP A 81 28.52 7.25 -6.47
N ILE A 82 29.05 6.93 -7.65
CA ILE A 82 28.36 6.15 -8.69
C ILE A 82 27.96 4.78 -8.13
N ALA A 83 28.90 4.04 -7.52
CA ALA A 83 28.61 2.73 -6.96
C ALA A 83 27.55 2.75 -5.85
N VAL A 84 27.55 3.78 -5.00
CA VAL A 84 26.54 3.97 -3.93
C VAL A 84 25.18 4.35 -4.51
N HIS A 85 25.13 5.16 -5.58
CA HIS A 85 23.87 5.59 -6.20
C HIS A 85 23.26 4.52 -7.12
N LEU A 86 24.08 3.81 -7.89
CA LEU A 86 23.62 2.68 -8.72
C LEU A 86 23.40 1.42 -7.87
N GLY A 87 24.08 1.28 -6.74
CA GLY A 87 24.03 0.10 -5.87
C GLY A 87 22.61 -0.38 -5.56
N PRO A 88 21.68 0.48 -5.08
CA PRO A 88 20.29 0.09 -4.85
C PRO A 88 19.59 -0.47 -6.09
N LEU A 89 19.79 0.16 -7.26
CA LEU A 89 19.20 -0.27 -8.53
C LEU A 89 19.78 -1.63 -8.97
N LEU A 90 21.11 -1.78 -8.91
CA LEU A 90 21.77 -3.01 -9.31
C LEU A 90 21.46 -4.16 -8.35
N ARG A 91 21.34 -3.91 -7.04
CA ARG A 91 20.97 -4.94 -6.04
C ARG A 91 19.66 -5.62 -6.37
N GLN A 92 18.65 -4.84 -6.75
CA GLN A 92 17.33 -5.34 -7.10
C GLN A 92 17.34 -6.27 -8.33
N TYR A 93 18.23 -6.04 -9.31
CA TYR A 93 18.20 -6.79 -10.57
C TYR A 93 19.29 -7.87 -10.70
N TRP A 94 20.46 -7.67 -10.08
CA TRP A 94 21.64 -8.49 -10.33
C TRP A 94 22.15 -9.25 -9.10
N PHE A 95 21.75 -8.87 -7.88
CA PHE A 95 22.38 -9.42 -6.66
C PHE A 95 21.41 -10.03 -5.65
N ALA A 96 20.20 -9.51 -5.49
CA ALA A 96 19.23 -10.07 -4.54
C ALA A 96 18.70 -11.40 -5.04
N ASN A 97 18.59 -12.39 -4.15
CA ASN A 97 17.86 -13.61 -4.46
C ASN A 97 16.35 -13.31 -4.55
N ASP A 98 15.60 -14.15 -5.27
CA ASP A 98 14.21 -13.88 -5.63
C ASP A 98 13.27 -13.77 -4.40
N LEU A 99 13.68 -14.29 -3.23
CA LEU A 99 12.93 -14.27 -1.97
C LEU A 99 13.44 -13.23 -0.93
N GLU A 100 14.53 -12.50 -1.21
CA GLU A 100 15.18 -11.63 -0.22
C GLU A 100 14.64 -10.19 -0.21
N GLU A 101 14.00 -9.76 -1.31
CA GLU A 101 13.61 -8.36 -1.45
C GLU A 101 12.49 -7.95 -0.49
N LYS A 102 12.56 -6.72 0.00
CA LYS A 102 11.56 -6.10 0.87
C LYS A 102 11.03 -4.80 0.24
N PRO A 103 9.77 -4.39 0.53
CA PRO A 103 8.77 -5.13 1.30
C PRO A 103 8.22 -6.36 0.58
N PHE A 104 8.13 -6.38 -0.77
CA PHE A 104 7.77 -7.59 -1.52
C PHE A 104 8.98 -8.19 -2.22
N ASP A 105 9.05 -9.52 -2.13
CA ASP A 105 10.02 -10.33 -2.85
C ASP A 105 9.71 -10.37 -4.37
N ARG A 106 10.65 -10.87 -5.16
CA ARG A 106 10.55 -10.86 -6.61
C ARG A 106 9.48 -11.82 -7.12
N VAL A 107 9.28 -12.96 -6.47
CA VAL A 107 8.23 -13.93 -6.83
C VAL A 107 6.86 -13.27 -6.69
N THR A 108 6.61 -12.63 -5.56
CA THR A 108 5.37 -11.88 -5.28
C THR A 108 5.16 -10.75 -6.29
N ARG A 109 6.19 -9.94 -6.57
CA ARG A 109 6.06 -8.87 -7.58
C ARG A 109 5.80 -9.42 -8.99
N ASN A 110 6.51 -10.46 -9.39
CA ASN A 110 6.35 -11.08 -10.70
C ASN A 110 4.95 -11.67 -10.87
N TRP A 111 4.40 -12.29 -9.81
CA TRP A 111 3.02 -12.74 -9.77
C TRP A 111 2.07 -11.56 -10.07
N ILE A 112 2.17 -10.45 -9.32
CA ILE A 112 1.32 -9.26 -9.53
C ILE A 112 1.50 -8.68 -10.95
N TYR A 113 2.73 -8.58 -11.45
CA TYR A 113 3.00 -8.06 -12.79
C TYR A 113 2.45 -8.95 -13.90
N ALA A 114 2.51 -10.28 -13.72
CA ALA A 114 1.98 -11.24 -14.68
C ALA A 114 0.45 -11.23 -14.69
N THR A 115 -0.16 -11.32 -13.52
CA THR A 115 -1.62 -11.38 -13.36
C THR A 115 -2.29 -10.08 -13.79
N SER A 116 -1.73 -8.93 -13.42
CA SER A 116 -2.22 -7.63 -13.89
C SER A 116 -2.16 -7.49 -15.42
N LYS A 117 -1.16 -8.07 -16.09
CA LYS A 117 -1.08 -8.10 -17.56
C LYS A 117 -1.99 -9.16 -18.21
N GLY A 118 -2.81 -9.87 -17.43
CA GLY A 118 -3.67 -10.94 -17.92
C GLY A 118 -2.91 -12.17 -18.40
N LYS A 119 -1.64 -12.34 -17.99
CA LYS A 119 -0.84 -13.51 -18.38
C LYS A 119 -1.24 -14.72 -17.53
N LYS A 120 -1.08 -15.92 -18.10
CA LYS A 120 -1.24 -17.17 -17.35
C LYS A 120 -0.17 -17.24 -16.25
N ASN A 121 -0.60 -17.66 -15.07
CA ASN A 121 0.24 -17.81 -13.88
C ASN A 121 0.45 -19.30 -13.51
N THR A 122 0.54 -20.16 -14.51
CA THR A 122 0.85 -21.57 -14.32
C THR A 122 2.36 -21.78 -14.30
N ILE A 123 2.87 -22.43 -13.26
CA ILE A 123 4.29 -22.83 -13.17
C ILE A 123 4.49 -24.28 -13.62
N GLY A 124 5.67 -24.59 -14.13
CA GLY A 124 6.15 -25.96 -14.34
C GLY A 124 7.22 -26.32 -13.30
N PHE A 125 7.56 -27.60 -13.17
CA PHE A 125 8.64 -28.12 -12.30
C PHE A 125 8.38 -28.08 -10.77
N GLY A 126 7.22 -27.59 -10.31
CA GLY A 126 6.83 -27.58 -8.89
C GLY A 126 7.08 -26.24 -8.19
N SER A 127 6.83 -26.19 -6.88
CA SER A 127 7.02 -24.98 -6.08
C SER A 127 8.50 -24.64 -5.89
N GLN A 128 8.83 -23.35 -5.92
CA GLN A 128 10.13 -22.82 -5.52
C GLN A 128 10.14 -22.27 -4.09
N VAL A 129 8.98 -22.28 -3.43
CA VAL A 129 8.85 -21.88 -2.02
C VAL A 129 9.45 -22.98 -1.15
N ASP A 130 10.28 -22.58 -0.19
CA ASP A 130 10.73 -23.46 0.87
C ASP A 130 9.56 -23.75 1.83
N PHE A 131 9.04 -24.98 1.78
CA PHE A 131 7.90 -25.39 2.60
C PHE A 131 8.24 -25.48 4.09
N ASP A 132 9.52 -25.63 4.45
CA ASP A 132 10.01 -25.72 5.83
C ASP A 132 10.49 -24.37 6.37
N ALA A 133 10.39 -23.30 5.58
CA ALA A 133 10.73 -21.96 6.03
C ALA A 133 9.78 -21.49 7.13
N VAL A 134 10.34 -21.09 8.27
CA VAL A 134 9.57 -20.52 9.39
C VAL A 134 8.74 -19.34 8.92
N GLY A 135 7.45 -19.36 9.26
CA GLY A 135 6.48 -18.36 8.84
C GLY A 135 5.86 -18.60 7.46
N ASN A 136 6.16 -19.71 6.79
CA ASN A 136 5.46 -20.12 5.57
C ASN A 136 4.05 -20.65 5.93
N TYR A 137 3.05 -20.21 5.17
CA TYR A 137 1.64 -20.59 5.38
C TYR A 137 1.22 -21.62 4.35
N THR A 138 0.57 -22.68 4.82
CA THR A 138 0.06 -23.76 3.98
C THR A 138 -1.43 -23.92 4.20
N VAL A 139 -2.19 -23.86 3.12
CA VAL A 139 -3.63 -24.16 3.13
C VAL A 139 -3.82 -25.67 3.19
N MET A 140 -4.67 -26.12 4.10
CA MET A 140 -4.94 -27.53 4.35
C MET A 140 -6.02 -28.05 3.39
N PRO A 141 -5.70 -28.96 2.45
CA PRO A 141 -6.69 -29.47 1.52
C PRO A 141 -7.62 -30.48 2.18
N ALA A 142 -8.88 -30.50 1.76
CA ALA A 142 -9.87 -31.47 2.21
C ALA A 142 -10.02 -32.61 1.20
N MET A 143 -9.70 -33.85 1.60
CA MET A 143 -9.68 -35.01 0.68
C MET A 143 -11.07 -35.48 0.22
N PHE A 144 -12.07 -35.45 1.11
CA PHE A 144 -13.39 -36.07 0.88
C PHE A 144 -14.56 -35.10 0.98
N ARG A 145 -14.28 -33.83 1.28
CA ARG A 145 -15.32 -32.84 1.50
C ARG A 145 -15.92 -32.48 0.15
N LYS A 146 -17.23 -32.71 0.00
CA LYS A 146 -17.98 -32.26 -1.15
C LYS A 146 -18.27 -30.77 -0.99
N GLU A 147 -18.22 -30.03 -2.09
CA GLU A 147 -18.66 -28.63 -2.12
C GLU A 147 -20.01 -28.51 -1.42
N SER A 148 -20.07 -27.71 -0.35
CA SER A 148 -21.33 -27.45 0.34
C SER A 148 -22.25 -26.68 -0.59
N SER A 149 -23.28 -27.35 -1.12
CA SER A 149 -24.38 -26.70 -1.84
C SER A 149 -25.14 -25.81 -0.85
N GLY A 150 -25.15 -24.49 -1.08
CA GLY A 150 -25.92 -23.56 -0.24
C GLY A 150 -25.34 -22.16 -0.05
N HIS A 151 -24.16 -21.85 -0.62
CA HIS A 151 -23.59 -20.50 -0.55
C HIS A 151 -23.61 -19.84 -1.94
N ASP A 152 -24.42 -18.79 -2.11
CA ASP A 152 -24.60 -18.08 -3.38
C ASP A 152 -23.46 -17.08 -3.69
N GLY A 153 -22.22 -17.42 -3.32
CA GLY A 153 -21.06 -16.52 -3.45
C GLY A 153 -20.88 -15.56 -2.27
N TYR A 154 -19.94 -14.62 -2.41
CA TYR A 154 -19.58 -13.68 -1.34
C TYR A 154 -20.58 -12.51 -1.29
N HIS A 155 -21.31 -12.39 -0.17
CA HIS A 155 -22.25 -11.31 0.09
C HIS A 155 -22.17 -10.86 1.55
N LYS A 156 -21.82 -9.60 1.79
CA LYS A 156 -21.76 -9.01 3.13
C LYS A 156 -22.41 -7.64 3.14
N VAL A 157 -23.35 -7.42 4.06
CA VAL A 157 -24.03 -6.13 4.20
C VAL A 157 -23.42 -5.34 5.35
N ILE A 158 -23.05 -4.08 5.09
CA ILE A 158 -22.47 -3.16 6.07
C ILE A 158 -23.50 -2.07 6.38
N GLY A 159 -23.72 -1.84 7.68
CA GLY A 159 -24.65 -0.81 8.18
C GLY A 159 -26.02 -1.32 8.67
N GLU A 160 -26.29 -2.62 8.61
CA GLU A 160 -27.56 -3.19 9.11
C GLU A 160 -27.71 -3.00 10.63
N ALA A 161 -26.63 -3.24 11.38
CA ALA A 161 -26.64 -3.16 12.84
C ALA A 161 -26.92 -1.74 13.38
N SER A 162 -26.48 -0.70 12.68
CA SER A 162 -26.75 0.70 13.04
C SER A 162 -28.06 1.24 12.47
N GLY A 163 -28.74 0.48 11.60
CA GLY A 163 -29.99 0.90 10.95
C GLY A 163 -29.81 2.11 10.02
N VAL A 164 -28.66 2.24 9.36
CA VAL A 164 -28.41 3.34 8.43
C VAL A 164 -29.34 3.28 7.21
N GLU A 165 -29.76 4.44 6.71
CA GLU A 165 -30.72 4.54 5.61
C GLU A 165 -30.26 3.86 4.31
N ASN A 166 -28.97 3.93 3.98
CA ASN A 166 -28.41 3.31 2.78
C ASN A 166 -27.29 2.33 3.16
N PRO A 167 -27.60 1.09 3.60
CA PRO A 167 -26.58 0.08 3.85
C PRO A 167 -25.87 -0.33 2.55
N VAL A 168 -24.66 -0.85 2.66
CA VAL A 168 -23.82 -1.22 1.51
C VAL A 168 -23.64 -2.73 1.46
N THR A 169 -24.02 -3.35 0.35
CA THR A 169 -23.73 -4.76 0.08
C THR A 169 -22.43 -4.88 -0.69
N LEU A 170 -21.47 -5.61 -0.12
CA LEU A 170 -20.23 -6.00 -0.77
C LEU A 170 -20.39 -7.36 -1.42
N ASN A 171 -20.14 -7.42 -2.72
CA ASN A 171 -20.11 -8.65 -3.50
C ASN A 171 -18.68 -9.15 -3.75
N HIS A 172 -17.68 -8.45 -3.21
CA HIS A 172 -16.27 -8.79 -3.34
C HIS A 172 -15.54 -8.52 -2.02
N PHE A 173 -14.63 -9.43 -1.65
CA PHE A 173 -13.83 -9.36 -0.42
C PHE A 173 -12.52 -8.55 -0.56
N VAL A 174 -12.30 -7.83 -1.66
CA VAL A 174 -11.07 -7.07 -1.92
C VAL A 174 -11.46 -5.65 -2.28
N ASN A 175 -10.82 -4.67 -1.67
CA ASN A 175 -10.95 -3.26 -1.99
C ASN A 175 -9.58 -2.60 -2.13
N ILE A 176 -9.54 -1.45 -2.82
CA ILE A 176 -8.32 -0.62 -2.87
C ILE A 176 -8.24 0.18 -1.59
N SER A 177 -7.17 -0.05 -0.82
CA SER A 177 -6.89 0.64 0.44
C SER A 177 -6.57 2.11 0.23
N ALA A 178 -6.72 2.87 1.32
CA ALA A 178 -6.67 4.31 1.35
C ALA A 178 -5.32 4.89 0.88
N MET A 179 -5.32 5.59 -0.26
CA MET A 179 -4.12 6.25 -0.80
C MET A 179 -4.47 7.64 -1.37
N SER A 180 -3.99 8.69 -0.70
CA SER A 180 -4.39 10.07 -1.04
C SER A 180 -3.96 10.54 -2.43
N PHE A 181 -4.87 11.24 -3.12
CA PHE A 181 -4.47 12.18 -4.17
C PHE A 181 -3.51 13.25 -3.59
N GLY A 182 -2.40 13.47 -4.27
CA GLY A 182 -1.25 14.22 -3.77
C GLY A 182 -0.10 13.30 -3.37
N SER A 183 -0.35 12.21 -2.65
CA SER A 183 0.65 11.13 -2.55
C SER A 183 0.77 10.39 -3.87
N LEU A 184 -0.38 10.07 -4.48
CA LEU A 184 -0.49 9.54 -5.83
C LEU A 184 -0.79 10.66 -6.85
N SER A 185 -0.37 10.43 -8.10
CA SER A 185 -0.66 11.29 -9.25
C SER A 185 -2.14 11.24 -9.64
N ALA A 186 -2.59 12.23 -10.41
CA ALA A 186 -3.95 12.24 -10.94
C ALA A 186 -4.22 11.02 -11.82
N ARG A 187 -3.25 10.65 -12.65
CA ARG A 187 -3.32 9.47 -13.52
C ARG A 187 -3.40 8.17 -12.74
N ALA A 188 -2.67 8.03 -11.63
CA ALA A 188 -2.73 6.85 -10.78
C ALA A 188 -4.09 6.71 -10.10
N VAL A 189 -4.61 7.80 -9.51
CA VAL A 189 -5.94 7.80 -8.87
C VAL A 189 -7.04 7.49 -9.90
N SER A 190 -6.95 8.08 -11.10
CA SER A 190 -7.89 7.81 -12.20
C SER A 190 -7.87 6.34 -12.62
N ALA A 191 -6.69 5.75 -12.81
CA ALA A 191 -6.55 4.35 -13.20
C ALA A 191 -7.07 3.39 -12.12
N LEU A 192 -6.79 3.67 -10.84
CA LEU A 192 -7.32 2.89 -9.72
C LEU A 192 -8.84 2.94 -9.67
N ASN A 193 -9.44 4.13 -9.81
CA ASN A 193 -10.89 4.27 -9.76
C ASN A 193 -11.59 3.62 -10.98
N GLN A 194 -11.05 3.78 -12.19
CA GLN A 194 -11.57 3.08 -13.37
C GLN A 194 -11.47 1.56 -13.22
N GLY A 195 -10.31 1.05 -12.79
CA GLY A 195 -10.09 -0.38 -12.58
C GLY A 195 -10.97 -0.95 -11.46
N ALA A 196 -11.24 -0.17 -10.40
CA ALA A 196 -12.17 -0.54 -9.35
C ALA A 196 -13.61 -0.71 -9.89
N GLY A 197 -14.07 0.25 -10.72
CA GLY A 197 -15.37 0.16 -11.37
C GLY A 197 -15.49 -1.05 -12.30
N MET A 198 -14.45 -1.36 -13.08
CA MET A 198 -14.41 -2.55 -13.93
C MET A 198 -14.48 -3.87 -13.14
N ALA A 199 -13.90 -3.89 -11.94
CA ALA A 199 -13.84 -5.08 -11.09
C ALA A 199 -14.98 -5.18 -10.08
N GLY A 200 -15.84 -4.16 -9.96
CA GLY A 200 -16.93 -4.14 -8.97
C GLY A 200 -16.45 -4.04 -7.52
N ILE A 201 -15.29 -3.41 -7.28
CA ILE A 201 -14.71 -3.20 -5.94
C ILE A 201 -14.72 -1.73 -5.55
N LEU A 202 -14.52 -1.43 -4.27
CA LEU A 202 -14.44 -0.05 -3.77
C LEU A 202 -13.01 0.50 -3.82
N HIS A 203 -12.90 1.80 -4.11
CA HIS A 203 -11.63 2.54 -4.02
C HIS A 203 -11.65 3.53 -2.87
N ASN A 204 -10.79 3.36 -1.88
CA ASN A 204 -10.68 4.30 -0.77
C ASN A 204 -9.83 5.54 -1.15
N THR A 205 -10.37 6.74 -0.96
CA THR A 205 -9.76 8.01 -1.40
C THR A 205 -8.47 8.37 -0.68
N GLY A 206 -8.21 7.77 0.49
CA GLY A 206 -7.20 8.26 1.41
C GLY A 206 -7.54 9.63 2.00
N GLU A 207 -6.64 10.13 2.85
CA GLU A 207 -6.82 11.40 3.57
C GLU A 207 -6.79 12.65 2.68
N GLY A 208 -6.55 12.53 1.37
CA GLY A 208 -6.25 13.68 0.49
C GLY A 208 -7.42 14.56 0.10
N GLY A 209 -8.62 14.27 0.61
CA GLY A 209 -9.88 14.84 0.14
C GLY A 209 -10.43 14.11 -1.09
N PHE A 210 -11.59 14.56 -1.57
CA PHE A 210 -12.31 13.91 -2.66
C PHE A 210 -12.04 14.60 -4.01
N ALA A 211 -10.96 14.18 -4.67
CA ALA A 211 -10.54 14.71 -5.98
C ALA A 211 -11.44 14.25 -7.15
N PRO A 212 -11.50 14.99 -8.28
CA PRO A 212 -12.24 14.60 -9.48
C PRO A 212 -11.86 13.21 -10.02
N TYR A 213 -10.60 12.82 -9.86
CA TYR A 213 -10.05 11.54 -10.30
C TYR A 213 -10.63 10.31 -9.57
N HIS A 214 -11.37 10.52 -8.48
CA HIS A 214 -12.13 9.48 -7.81
C HIS A 214 -13.54 9.27 -8.42
N ARG A 215 -13.88 9.96 -9.51
CA ARG A 215 -15.20 9.91 -10.18
C ARG A 215 -15.09 9.39 -11.61
N MET A 216 -14.19 8.45 -11.83
CA MET A 216 -13.87 7.89 -13.14
C MET A 216 -14.61 6.57 -13.41
N GLY A 217 -15.62 6.23 -12.60
CA GLY A 217 -16.51 5.07 -12.81
C GLY A 217 -16.55 4.07 -11.65
N GLY A 218 -15.62 4.17 -10.69
CA GLY A 218 -15.62 3.31 -9.50
C GLY A 218 -16.29 3.98 -8.29
N ASP A 219 -16.94 3.14 -7.48
CA ASP A 219 -17.45 3.51 -6.17
C ASP A 219 -16.32 3.66 -5.15
N VAL A 220 -16.52 4.52 -4.16
CA VAL A 220 -15.47 4.92 -3.22
C VAL A 220 -15.86 4.84 -1.76
N ILE A 221 -14.84 4.60 -0.94
CA ILE A 221 -14.86 4.86 0.50
C ILE A 221 -14.18 6.22 0.70
N PHE A 222 -14.92 7.22 1.18
CA PHE A 222 -14.31 8.51 1.49
C PHE A 222 -13.63 8.43 2.86
N GLN A 223 -12.31 8.58 2.88
CA GLN A 223 -11.55 8.58 4.14
C GLN A 223 -11.30 10.01 4.64
N MET A 224 -11.71 10.25 5.88
CA MET A 224 -11.46 11.51 6.59
C MET A 224 -10.31 11.33 7.59
N GLY A 225 -9.20 12.00 7.33
CA GLY A 225 -8.08 12.11 8.27
C GLY A 225 -8.25 13.26 9.27
N THR A 226 -7.30 13.39 10.20
CA THR A 226 -7.31 14.38 11.29
C THR A 226 -7.35 15.83 10.82
N ALA A 227 -6.76 16.14 9.65
CA ALA A 227 -6.76 17.49 9.08
C ALA A 227 -8.02 17.83 8.26
N LYS A 228 -9.00 16.91 8.20
CA LYS A 228 -10.31 17.12 7.54
C LYS A 228 -10.23 17.65 6.11
N PHE A 229 -9.25 17.20 5.32
CA PHE A 229 -9.07 17.69 3.96
C PHE A 229 -10.34 17.48 3.11
N GLY A 230 -10.79 18.54 2.44
CA GLY A 230 -12.04 18.58 1.68
C GLY A 230 -13.32 18.76 2.53
N CYS A 231 -13.24 18.65 3.85
CA CYS A 231 -14.38 18.75 4.78
C CYS A 231 -14.09 19.68 5.97
N ARG A 232 -13.27 20.71 5.75
CA ARG A 232 -12.85 21.70 6.74
C ARG A 232 -13.37 23.10 6.45
N ASP A 233 -13.40 23.94 7.48
CA ASP A 233 -13.48 25.40 7.38
C ASP A 233 -12.10 26.04 7.20
N ASP A 234 -12.06 27.38 7.18
CA ASP A 234 -10.84 28.16 6.96
C ASP A 234 -9.88 28.06 8.17
N GLU A 235 -10.41 27.81 9.36
CA GLU A 235 -9.67 27.53 10.60
C GLU A 235 -9.12 26.10 10.67
N GLY A 236 -9.64 25.21 9.81
CA GLY A 236 -9.24 23.82 9.72
C GLY A 236 -10.03 22.83 10.56
N LYS A 237 -11.13 23.27 11.16
CA LYS A 237 -12.06 22.43 11.89
C LYS A 237 -13.05 21.78 10.95
N PHE A 238 -13.72 20.74 11.43
CA PHE A 238 -14.72 20.01 10.64
C PHE A 238 -15.91 20.91 10.25
N SER A 239 -16.24 20.91 8.95
CA SER A 239 -17.37 21.63 8.37
C SER A 239 -18.43 20.67 7.84
N GLU A 240 -19.60 20.67 8.48
CA GLU A 240 -20.75 19.84 8.08
C GLU A 240 -21.19 20.10 6.65
N LYS A 241 -21.18 21.37 6.21
CA LYS A 241 -21.57 21.76 4.85
C LYS A 241 -20.62 21.17 3.81
N SER A 242 -19.31 21.28 4.04
CA SER A 242 -18.28 20.73 3.13
C SER A 242 -18.33 19.20 3.13
N PHE A 243 -18.49 18.58 4.30
CA PHE A 243 -18.65 17.14 4.43
C PHE A 243 -19.90 16.63 3.69
N ALA A 244 -21.07 17.26 3.87
CA ALA A 244 -22.31 16.87 3.22
C ALA A 244 -22.17 16.83 1.69
N LYS A 245 -21.49 17.83 1.10
CA LYS A 245 -21.22 17.88 -0.35
C LYS A 245 -20.43 16.65 -0.86
N ILE A 246 -19.49 16.15 -0.06
CA ILE A 246 -18.71 14.95 -0.40
C ILE A 246 -19.54 13.69 -0.12
N ALA A 247 -20.07 13.57 1.09
CA ALA A 247 -20.77 12.38 1.55
C ALA A 247 -22.03 12.06 0.73
N GLN A 248 -22.70 13.07 0.18
CA GLN A 248 -23.88 12.91 -0.66
C GLN A 248 -23.57 12.61 -2.13
N ALA A 249 -22.29 12.62 -2.55
CA ALA A 249 -21.95 12.20 -3.90
C ALA A 249 -22.37 10.74 -4.14
N GLU A 250 -22.92 10.48 -5.33
CA GLU A 250 -23.53 9.20 -5.68
C GLU A 250 -22.55 8.02 -5.58
N ASN A 251 -21.31 8.23 -6.01
CA ASN A 251 -20.27 7.20 -6.01
C ASN A 251 -19.54 7.07 -4.67
N VAL A 252 -19.84 7.90 -3.66
CA VAL A 252 -19.34 7.69 -2.29
C VAL A 252 -20.29 6.71 -1.61
N LYS A 253 -19.83 5.52 -1.23
CA LYS A 253 -20.70 4.49 -0.63
C LYS A 253 -20.52 4.36 0.88
N MET A 254 -19.31 4.58 1.37
CA MET A 254 -18.99 4.50 2.79
C MET A 254 -18.08 5.64 3.22
N ILE A 255 -18.11 5.96 4.51
CA ILE A 255 -17.24 6.95 5.14
C ILE A 255 -16.29 6.22 6.09
N GLU A 256 -15.00 6.51 6.02
CA GLU A 256 -14.00 5.95 6.93
C GLU A 256 -13.32 7.06 7.73
N LEU A 257 -13.53 7.08 9.04
CA LEU A 257 -12.83 7.95 9.97
C LEU A 257 -11.47 7.33 10.31
N LYS A 258 -10.40 7.89 9.76
CA LYS A 258 -9.05 7.37 10.02
C LYS A 258 -8.54 7.84 11.38
N LEU A 259 -8.38 6.93 12.33
CA LEU A 259 -7.71 7.21 13.60
C LEU A 259 -6.19 7.09 13.45
N MET A 260 -5.72 6.00 12.82
CA MET A 260 -4.30 5.72 12.64
C MET A 260 -4.01 5.04 11.29
N GLN A 261 -2.72 4.96 10.92
CA GLN A 261 -2.23 4.13 9.80
C GLN A 261 -0.98 3.37 10.24
N GLY A 262 -0.78 2.17 9.69
CA GLY A 262 0.30 1.27 10.09
C GLY A 262 1.69 1.90 10.05
N ALA A 263 2.00 2.63 8.97
CA ALA A 263 3.33 3.21 8.77
C ALA A 263 3.70 4.38 9.72
N LYS A 264 2.71 4.95 10.43
CA LYS A 264 2.94 6.07 11.35
C LYS A 264 1.79 6.20 12.37
N PRO A 265 1.60 5.19 13.23
CA PRO A 265 0.61 5.27 14.28
C PRO A 265 0.92 6.46 15.18
N GLY A 266 -0.13 7.11 15.66
CA GLY A 266 0.02 8.28 16.51
C GLY A 266 0.40 9.59 15.81
N LYS A 267 0.58 9.63 14.47
CA LYS A 267 0.91 10.84 13.71
C LYS A 267 0.01 11.01 12.47
N GLY A 268 -0.27 12.26 12.11
CA GLY A 268 -1.09 12.59 10.96
C GLY A 268 -0.42 12.38 9.59
N GLY A 269 -1.20 12.58 8.53
CA GLY A 269 -0.75 12.70 7.15
C GLY A 269 0.44 13.66 6.99
N ILE A 270 1.35 13.33 6.07
CA ILE A 270 2.51 14.16 5.71
C ILE A 270 2.48 14.24 4.18
N LEU A 271 2.45 15.47 3.64
CA LEU A 271 2.66 15.70 2.21
C LEU A 271 3.74 16.77 2.04
N PRO A 272 4.90 16.43 1.45
CA PRO A 272 5.97 17.39 1.17
C PRO A 272 5.48 18.52 0.25
N LYS A 273 5.95 19.74 0.48
CA LYS A 273 5.59 20.95 -0.28
C LYS A 273 5.85 20.81 -1.78
N GLU A 274 6.86 20.03 -2.17
CA GLU A 274 7.20 19.77 -3.57
C GLU A 274 6.07 19.04 -4.32
N LYS A 275 5.15 18.40 -3.59
CA LYS A 275 3.98 17.69 -4.13
C LYS A 275 2.69 18.50 -3.99
N ILE A 276 2.73 19.75 -3.51
CA ILE A 276 1.53 20.56 -3.32
C ILE A 276 1.35 21.48 -4.53
N THR A 277 0.47 21.06 -5.43
CA THR A 277 0.02 21.87 -6.57
C THR A 277 -1.14 22.78 -6.16
N ALA A 278 -1.45 23.79 -6.98
CA ALA A 278 -2.63 24.66 -6.78
C ALA A 278 -3.94 23.85 -6.69
N GLU A 279 -4.06 22.79 -7.47
CA GLU A 279 -5.19 21.87 -7.43
C GLU A 279 -5.28 21.12 -6.10
N ILE A 280 -4.15 20.57 -5.62
CA ILE A 280 -4.11 19.86 -4.33
C ILE A 280 -4.43 20.81 -3.18
N ALA A 281 -3.88 22.03 -3.20
CA ALA A 281 -4.16 23.06 -2.22
C ALA A 281 -5.66 23.41 -2.17
N ALA A 282 -6.29 23.58 -3.33
CA ALA A 282 -7.72 23.87 -3.44
C ALA A 282 -8.61 22.71 -2.96
N ILE A 283 -8.30 21.46 -3.35
CA ILE A 283 -9.06 20.27 -2.92
C ILE A 283 -8.96 20.07 -1.40
N ARG A 284 -7.78 20.34 -0.84
CA ARG A 284 -7.51 20.12 0.59
C ARG A 284 -7.94 21.29 1.47
N GLY A 285 -8.11 22.49 0.93
CA GLY A 285 -8.37 23.71 1.71
C GLY A 285 -7.14 24.12 2.52
N VAL A 286 -5.96 24.16 1.88
CA VAL A 286 -4.67 24.48 2.53
C VAL A 286 -3.84 25.46 1.68
N PRO A 287 -2.97 26.28 2.29
CA PRO A 287 -2.11 27.20 1.55
C PRO A 287 -0.99 26.49 0.76
N LEU A 288 -0.52 27.14 -0.30
CA LEU A 288 0.63 26.69 -1.10
C LEU A 288 1.98 26.92 -0.41
N GLY A 289 2.98 26.12 -0.78
CA GLY A 289 4.40 26.38 -0.48
C GLY A 289 4.89 25.93 0.89
N LYS A 290 4.06 25.26 1.71
CA LYS A 290 4.44 24.71 3.02
C LYS A 290 4.13 23.22 3.09
N ASP A 291 4.97 22.47 3.79
CA ASP A 291 4.69 21.06 4.05
C ASP A 291 3.35 20.93 4.79
N ILE A 292 2.56 19.92 4.40
CA ILE A 292 1.35 19.57 5.14
C ILE A 292 1.74 18.57 6.22
N LEU A 293 1.54 18.98 7.47
CA LEU A 293 1.65 18.14 8.65
C LEU A 293 0.28 18.10 9.32
N SER A 294 -0.46 17.00 9.16
CA SER A 294 -1.76 16.86 9.79
C SER A 294 -1.60 16.64 11.31
N PRO A 295 -2.58 17.09 12.13
CA PRO A 295 -2.61 16.80 13.56
C PRO A 295 -2.54 15.30 13.85
N PRO A 296 -2.01 14.87 15.02
CA PRO A 296 -1.89 13.46 15.37
C PRO A 296 -3.22 12.82 15.79
N ARG A 297 -4.22 13.61 16.21
CA ARG A 297 -5.53 13.18 16.70
C ARG A 297 -6.64 14.02 16.09
N HIS A 298 -7.87 13.55 16.22
CA HIS A 298 -9.07 14.32 15.87
C HIS A 298 -9.39 15.24 17.05
N ASP A 299 -9.77 16.49 16.78
CA ASP A 299 -10.07 17.47 17.83
C ASP A 299 -11.48 17.28 18.41
N GLU A 300 -12.31 16.45 17.78
CA GLU A 300 -13.73 16.27 18.12
C GLU A 300 -13.97 15.33 19.30
N PHE A 301 -13.00 14.50 19.69
CA PHE A 301 -13.17 13.51 20.74
C PHE A 301 -11.84 13.04 21.34
N ASP A 302 -11.86 12.69 22.62
CA ASP A 302 -10.73 12.14 23.37
C ASP A 302 -10.97 10.71 23.87
N ASP A 303 -12.20 10.18 23.69
CA ASP A 303 -12.61 8.86 24.17
C ASP A 303 -13.57 8.14 23.18
N VAL A 304 -13.97 6.92 23.54
CA VAL A 304 -14.85 6.06 22.71
C VAL A 304 -16.25 6.66 22.55
N ASN A 305 -16.81 7.26 23.60
CA ASN A 305 -18.17 7.81 23.56
C ASN A 305 -18.25 9.07 22.68
N GLY A 306 -17.27 9.98 22.81
CA GLY A 306 -17.14 11.13 21.92
C GLY A 306 -16.89 10.71 20.48
N MET A 307 -16.12 9.65 20.25
CA MET A 307 -15.97 9.06 18.92
C MET A 307 -17.31 8.56 18.37
N PHE A 308 -18.14 7.91 19.21
CA PHE A 308 -19.47 7.45 18.79
C PHE A 308 -20.39 8.62 18.46
N ASP A 309 -20.40 9.68 19.27
CA ASP A 309 -21.16 10.91 18.98
C ASP A 309 -20.76 11.49 17.62
N PHE A 310 -19.45 11.50 17.32
CA PHE A 310 -18.96 11.99 16.05
C PHE A 310 -19.32 11.05 14.89
N ILE A 311 -19.20 9.73 15.06
CA ILE A 311 -19.65 8.74 14.06
C ILE A 311 -21.13 8.90 13.76
N ASP A 312 -21.98 9.05 14.78
CA ASP A 312 -23.42 9.23 14.64
C ASP A 312 -23.75 10.53 13.88
N LYS A 313 -23.01 11.60 14.17
CA LYS A 313 -23.10 12.87 13.43
C LYS A 313 -22.76 12.68 11.94
N LEU A 314 -21.66 11.99 11.64
CA LEU A 314 -21.26 11.70 10.26
C LEU A 314 -22.31 10.82 9.56
N ARG A 315 -22.80 9.78 10.24
CA ARG A 315 -23.82 8.86 9.72
C ARG A 315 -25.12 9.59 9.41
N LYS A 316 -25.56 10.51 10.28
CA LYS A 316 -26.76 11.33 10.08
C LYS A 316 -26.68 12.20 8.83
N ILE A 317 -25.51 12.79 8.55
CA ILE A 317 -25.31 13.65 7.38
C ILE A 317 -25.14 12.81 6.10
N ALA A 318 -24.33 11.74 6.18
CA ALA A 318 -23.97 10.91 5.04
C ALA A 318 -25.10 9.95 4.62
N LYS A 319 -25.94 9.53 5.58
CA LYS A 319 -26.96 8.49 5.44
C LYS A 319 -26.39 7.17 4.90
N LYS A 320 -25.13 6.90 5.21
CA LYS A 320 -24.30 5.79 4.69
C LYS A 320 -23.45 5.21 5.82
N PRO A 321 -22.96 3.96 5.71
CA PRO A 321 -22.13 3.35 6.74
C PRO A 321 -20.89 4.17 7.05
N VAL A 322 -20.57 4.26 8.34
CA VAL A 322 -19.41 4.97 8.86
C VAL A 322 -18.55 4.00 9.66
N GLY A 323 -17.33 3.79 9.20
CA GLY A 323 -16.35 2.94 9.86
C GLY A 323 -15.15 3.72 10.36
N ILE A 324 -14.24 3.02 11.01
CA ILE A 324 -12.97 3.57 11.48
C ILE A 324 -11.79 2.82 10.88
N LYS A 325 -10.65 3.50 10.76
CA LYS A 325 -9.36 2.86 10.46
C LYS A 325 -8.43 2.96 11.65
N ILE A 326 -7.96 1.82 12.13
CA ILE A 326 -7.12 1.70 13.33
C ILE A 326 -5.80 1.00 13.03
N VAL A 327 -4.86 1.13 13.97
CA VAL A 327 -3.70 0.26 14.09
C VAL A 327 -3.77 -0.31 15.49
N THR A 328 -3.80 -1.63 15.62
CA THR A 328 -3.93 -2.25 16.92
C THR A 328 -2.64 -2.05 17.73
N GLY A 329 -2.82 -1.71 19.00
CA GLY A 329 -1.76 -1.55 20.00
C GLY A 329 -2.12 -2.31 21.25
N HIS A 330 -2.73 -1.62 22.21
CA HIS A 330 -3.23 -2.20 23.47
C HIS A 330 -4.56 -2.92 23.24
N ILE A 331 -4.68 -4.14 23.78
CA ILE A 331 -5.91 -4.94 23.64
C ILE A 331 -7.07 -4.31 24.41
N GLU A 332 -6.76 -3.65 25.52
CA GLU A 332 -7.72 -3.02 26.42
C GLU A 332 -8.52 -1.91 25.72
N GLU A 333 -7.90 -1.19 24.76
CA GLU A 333 -8.60 -0.18 23.95
C GLU A 333 -9.60 -0.82 22.97
N ILE A 334 -9.29 -2.02 22.47
CA ILE A 334 -10.15 -2.77 21.56
C ILE A 334 -11.32 -3.40 22.33
N GLU A 335 -11.05 -3.97 23.51
CA GLU A 335 -12.09 -4.46 24.43
C GLU A 335 -12.99 -3.31 24.90
N ALA A 336 -12.44 -2.14 25.25
CA ALA A 336 -13.23 -0.97 25.60
C ALA A 336 -14.16 -0.52 24.47
N LEU A 337 -13.68 -0.55 23.22
CA LEU A 337 -14.51 -0.29 22.04
C LEU A 337 -15.64 -1.33 21.89
N ALA A 338 -15.30 -2.62 22.01
CA ALA A 338 -16.26 -3.71 21.87
C ALA A 338 -17.32 -3.68 22.98
N GLN A 339 -16.90 -3.46 24.23
CA GLN A 339 -17.78 -3.29 25.39
C GLN A 339 -18.72 -2.09 25.21
N ALA A 340 -18.20 -0.94 24.76
CA ALA A 340 -19.04 0.23 24.50
C ALA A 340 -20.11 -0.03 23.43
N MET A 341 -19.80 -0.81 22.39
CA MET A 341 -20.79 -1.24 21.40
C MET A 341 -21.82 -2.21 21.98
N ALA A 342 -21.42 -3.08 22.90
CA ALA A 342 -22.32 -4.00 23.58
C ALA A 342 -23.31 -3.25 24.49
N ASP A 343 -22.81 -2.25 25.22
CA ASP A 343 -23.60 -1.41 26.12
C ASP A 343 -24.52 -0.43 25.38
N GLN A 344 -24.19 -0.08 24.13
CA GLN A 344 -24.92 0.88 23.31
C GLN A 344 -25.28 0.30 21.93
N PRO A 345 -26.22 -0.66 21.84
CA PRO A 345 -26.59 -1.28 20.58
C PRO A 345 -26.99 -0.27 19.50
N GLY A 346 -26.45 -0.45 18.30
CA GLY A 346 -26.69 0.43 17.14
C GLY A 346 -25.75 1.63 17.05
N ARG A 347 -24.91 1.88 18.06
CA ARG A 347 -23.85 2.90 18.02
C ARG A 347 -22.49 2.29 17.67
N GLY A 348 -21.53 3.17 17.38
CA GLY A 348 -20.17 2.79 17.01
C GLY A 348 -19.97 2.55 15.52
N PRO A 349 -18.80 2.07 15.10
CA PRO A 349 -18.45 1.91 13.69
C PRO A 349 -19.20 0.74 13.02
N ASP A 350 -19.64 0.94 11.78
CA ASP A 350 -20.24 -0.10 10.94
C ASP A 350 -19.20 -1.09 10.38
N PHE A 351 -17.96 -0.62 10.23
CA PHE A 351 -16.81 -1.43 9.83
C PHE A 351 -15.52 -0.90 10.46
N ILE A 352 -14.52 -1.78 10.61
CA ILE A 352 -13.20 -1.44 11.11
C ILE A 352 -12.15 -1.93 10.13
N SER A 353 -11.37 -0.98 9.59
CA SER A 353 -10.15 -1.29 8.85
C SER A 353 -8.98 -1.42 9.83
N VAL A 354 -8.53 -2.65 10.06
CA VAL A 354 -7.40 -2.99 10.90
C VAL A 354 -6.13 -2.99 10.06
N ASP A 355 -5.29 -1.96 10.23
CA ASP A 355 -4.04 -1.78 9.49
C ASP A 355 -2.86 -2.27 10.35
N GLY A 356 -2.09 -3.23 9.85
CA GLY A 356 -0.88 -3.71 10.50
C GLY A 356 0.23 -2.66 10.48
N GLY A 357 1.12 -2.68 11.48
CA GLY A 357 2.27 -1.77 11.60
C GLY A 357 3.20 -1.76 10.36
N GLU A 358 3.20 -2.84 9.59
CA GLU A 358 3.91 -3.00 8.31
C GLU A 358 3.25 -2.28 7.11
N GLY A 359 2.20 -1.49 7.37
CA GLY A 359 1.48 -0.68 6.39
C GLY A 359 2.38 0.23 5.56
N GLY A 360 1.94 0.58 4.34
CA GLY A 360 2.67 1.47 3.44
C GLY A 360 2.46 2.95 3.73
N THR A 361 3.31 3.81 3.18
CA THR A 361 3.13 5.26 3.20
C THR A 361 3.89 5.95 2.08
N GLY A 362 3.39 7.08 1.60
CA GLY A 362 4.15 7.98 0.75
C GLY A 362 5.22 8.75 1.51
N ALA A 363 5.03 9.00 2.80
CA ALA A 363 5.98 9.68 3.70
C ALA A 363 5.68 9.39 5.19
N ALA A 364 6.67 8.92 5.93
CA ALA A 364 6.64 8.76 7.37
C ALA A 364 8.04 8.88 7.99
N PRO A 365 8.14 9.23 9.29
CA PRO A 365 9.37 9.04 10.04
C PRO A 365 9.74 7.56 10.13
N LEU A 366 11.01 7.23 9.89
CA LEU A 366 11.52 5.85 9.91
C LEU A 366 11.22 5.12 11.23
N VAL A 367 11.39 5.81 12.36
CA VAL A 367 11.16 5.21 13.70
C VAL A 367 9.74 4.68 13.86
N LEU A 368 8.73 5.40 13.37
CA LEU A 368 7.34 4.93 13.46
C LEU A 368 7.08 3.81 12.45
N ALA A 369 7.57 3.97 11.23
CA ALA A 369 7.37 2.98 10.16
C ALA A 369 8.01 1.61 10.45
N SER A 370 8.97 1.54 11.38
CA SER A 370 9.68 0.31 11.70
C SER A 370 9.36 -0.27 13.08
N HIS A 371 8.76 0.51 13.99
CA HIS A 371 8.66 0.12 15.41
C HIS A 371 7.31 0.41 16.07
N ALA A 372 6.31 0.92 15.35
CA ALA A 372 5.01 1.24 15.94
C ALA A 372 3.88 0.43 15.30
N GLY A 373 3.05 -0.19 16.15
CA GLY A 373 1.90 -1.01 15.76
C GLY A 373 2.22 -2.50 15.71
N VAL A 374 1.23 -3.33 15.99
CA VAL A 374 1.34 -4.79 15.85
C VAL A 374 1.18 -5.21 14.38
N PRO A 375 1.73 -6.35 13.95
CA PRO A 375 1.56 -6.80 12.57
C PRO A 375 0.10 -7.15 12.25
N MET A 376 -0.28 -7.09 10.97
CA MET A 376 -1.67 -7.23 10.52
C MET A 376 -2.34 -8.50 11.07
N LYS A 377 -1.62 -9.63 11.06
CA LYS A 377 -2.15 -10.94 11.46
C LYS A 377 -2.52 -10.99 12.95
N GLN A 378 -1.68 -10.43 13.81
CA GLN A 378 -2.00 -10.25 15.23
C GLN A 378 -3.12 -9.23 15.41
N GLY A 379 -3.02 -8.08 14.72
CA GLY A 379 -3.99 -7.00 14.86
C GLY A 379 -5.42 -7.42 14.52
N ILE A 380 -5.62 -8.15 13.42
CA ILE A 380 -6.95 -8.61 13.02
C ILE A 380 -7.49 -9.66 13.98
N ALA A 381 -6.66 -10.61 14.42
CA ALA A 381 -7.05 -11.65 15.37
C ALA A 381 -7.43 -11.06 16.74
N MET A 382 -6.71 -10.04 17.21
CA MET A 382 -7.02 -9.29 18.44
C MET A 382 -8.43 -8.69 18.38
N VAL A 383 -8.74 -8.01 17.27
CA VAL A 383 -10.03 -7.33 17.09
C VAL A 383 -11.17 -8.33 16.94
N ASP A 384 -10.97 -9.37 16.14
CA ASP A 384 -11.96 -10.45 15.99
C ASP A 384 -12.26 -11.14 17.33
N TRP A 385 -11.23 -11.49 18.10
CA TRP A 385 -11.38 -12.10 19.42
C TRP A 385 -12.12 -11.19 20.40
N ALA A 386 -11.69 -9.93 20.56
CA ALA A 386 -12.32 -9.01 21.51
C ALA A 386 -13.79 -8.79 21.17
N PHE A 387 -14.12 -8.59 19.90
CA PHE A 387 -15.51 -8.40 19.48
C PHE A 387 -16.37 -9.67 19.66
N LYS A 388 -15.79 -10.86 19.55
CA LYS A 388 -16.47 -12.13 19.87
C LYS A 388 -16.70 -12.26 21.38
N ALA A 389 -15.70 -11.95 22.20
CA ALA A 389 -15.77 -12.02 23.65
C ALA A 389 -16.89 -11.13 24.22
N HIS A 390 -17.12 -9.96 23.60
CA HIS A 390 -18.20 -9.04 23.97
C HIS A 390 -19.51 -9.24 23.18
N GLY A 391 -19.61 -10.28 22.34
CA GLY A 391 -20.87 -10.61 21.63
C GLY A 391 -21.29 -9.62 20.54
N VAL A 392 -20.38 -8.77 20.05
CA VAL A 392 -20.66 -7.71 19.05
C VAL A 392 -20.01 -7.95 17.70
N ARG A 393 -19.28 -9.06 17.51
CA ARG A 393 -18.56 -9.37 16.25
C ARG A 393 -19.45 -9.37 15.02
N ASN A 394 -20.70 -9.82 15.14
CA ASN A 394 -21.68 -9.85 14.04
C ASN A 394 -22.30 -8.47 13.73
N LYS A 395 -21.92 -7.41 14.45
CA LYS A 395 -22.42 -6.04 14.26
C LYS A 395 -21.45 -5.17 13.45
N VAL A 396 -20.24 -5.65 13.20
CA VAL A 396 -19.18 -4.90 12.53
C VAL A 396 -18.54 -5.74 11.43
N HIS A 397 -18.18 -5.09 10.33
CA HIS A 397 -17.38 -5.71 9.28
C HIS A 397 -15.89 -5.41 9.48
N LEU A 398 -15.03 -6.43 9.47
CA LEU A 398 -13.59 -6.23 9.65
C LEU A 398 -12.84 -6.29 8.32
N PHE A 399 -12.14 -5.21 7.96
CA PHE A 399 -11.18 -5.22 6.86
C PHE A 399 -9.75 -5.38 7.38
N ALA A 400 -9.02 -6.35 6.86
CA ALA A 400 -7.58 -6.44 7.10
C ALA A 400 -6.79 -5.61 6.08
N SER A 401 -5.79 -4.88 6.56
CA SER A 401 -4.81 -4.17 5.71
C SER A 401 -3.42 -4.31 6.32
N GLY A 402 -2.38 -4.40 5.48
CA GLY A 402 -1.00 -4.59 5.93
C GLY A 402 -0.31 -5.68 5.13
N GLN A 403 0.51 -5.27 4.16
CA GLN A 403 1.31 -6.14 3.29
C GLN A 403 0.58 -7.27 2.52
N ILE A 404 -0.76 -7.32 2.51
CA ILE A 404 -1.54 -8.26 1.69
C ILE A 404 -1.34 -7.95 0.21
N ALA A 405 -0.97 -8.96 -0.60
CA ALA A 405 -0.87 -8.78 -2.05
C ALA A 405 -1.17 -10.03 -2.89
N THR A 406 -1.13 -11.24 -2.32
CA THR A 406 -1.31 -12.52 -3.03
C THR A 406 -2.52 -13.30 -2.50
N PRO A 407 -2.99 -14.35 -3.19
CA PRO A 407 -4.16 -15.12 -2.74
C PRO A 407 -3.98 -15.74 -1.35
N ILE A 408 -2.79 -16.23 -1.04
CA ILE A 408 -2.48 -16.80 0.29
C ILE A 408 -2.57 -15.74 1.39
N ASP A 409 -2.13 -14.50 1.14
CA ASP A 409 -2.27 -13.41 2.12
C ASP A 409 -3.74 -13.11 2.42
N VAL A 410 -4.60 -13.14 1.38
CA VAL A 410 -6.04 -12.92 1.53
C VAL A 410 -6.67 -14.07 2.31
N ALA A 411 -6.36 -15.32 1.97
CA ALA A 411 -6.87 -16.49 2.68
C ALA A 411 -6.48 -16.47 4.18
N VAL A 412 -5.23 -16.12 4.49
CA VAL A 412 -4.74 -15.94 5.88
C VAL A 412 -5.52 -14.84 6.60
N ALA A 413 -5.75 -13.69 5.97
CA ALA A 413 -6.51 -12.61 6.59
C ALA A 413 -7.97 -13.03 6.89
N LEU A 414 -8.65 -13.68 5.93
CA LEU A 414 -10.02 -14.17 6.11
C LEU A 414 -10.09 -15.23 7.22
N ALA A 415 -9.17 -16.19 7.23
CA ALA A 415 -9.07 -17.23 8.26
C ALA A 415 -8.87 -16.67 9.68
N LEU A 416 -8.16 -15.54 9.81
CA LEU A 416 -7.95 -14.83 11.08
C LEU A 416 -9.13 -13.95 11.51
N GLY A 417 -10.24 -13.96 10.76
CA GLY A 417 -11.47 -13.26 11.12
C GLY A 417 -11.69 -11.94 10.37
N ALA A 418 -10.92 -11.62 9.33
CA ALA A 418 -11.31 -10.54 8.41
C ALA A 418 -12.55 -10.95 7.61
N ASP A 419 -13.49 -10.02 7.42
CA ASP A 419 -14.58 -10.21 6.47
C ASP A 419 -14.15 -9.84 5.03
N GLY A 420 -13.15 -8.95 4.89
CA GLY A 420 -12.56 -8.57 3.61
C GLY A 420 -11.17 -7.95 3.77
N VAL A 421 -10.53 -7.57 2.66
CA VAL A 421 -9.17 -7.01 2.67
C VAL A 421 -9.09 -5.68 1.92
N ASN A 422 -8.25 -4.79 2.45
CA ASN A 422 -7.90 -3.51 1.83
C ASN A 422 -6.44 -3.58 1.38
N ILE A 423 -6.20 -3.64 0.06
CA ILE A 423 -4.85 -3.76 -0.52
C ILE A 423 -4.38 -2.39 -1.03
N ALA A 424 -3.15 -1.97 -0.70
CA ALA A 424 -2.54 -0.75 -1.24
C ALA A 424 -1.40 -1.09 -2.23
N ARG A 425 -0.31 -1.65 -1.70
CA ARG A 425 0.93 -1.87 -2.47
C ARG A 425 0.75 -2.86 -3.62
N GLY A 426 -0.11 -3.88 -3.48
CA GLY A 426 -0.47 -4.77 -4.59
C GLY A 426 -1.05 -4.02 -5.79
N PHE A 427 -1.96 -3.06 -5.53
CA PHE A 427 -2.48 -2.18 -6.58
C PHE A 427 -1.45 -1.19 -7.12
N MET A 428 -0.53 -0.69 -6.29
CA MET A 428 0.58 0.12 -6.81
C MET A 428 1.46 -0.69 -7.78
N LEU A 429 1.75 -1.95 -7.46
CA LEU A 429 2.50 -2.85 -8.33
C LEU A 429 1.71 -3.18 -9.61
N SER A 430 0.40 -3.39 -9.54
CA SER A 430 -0.42 -3.61 -10.75
C SER A 430 -0.48 -2.37 -11.67
N LEU A 431 -0.46 -1.16 -11.11
CA LEU A 431 -0.27 0.08 -11.89
C LEU A 431 1.11 0.12 -12.58
N GLY A 432 2.12 -0.58 -12.07
CA GLY A 432 3.48 -0.59 -12.60
C GLY A 432 4.53 -0.01 -11.66
N CYS A 433 4.27 0.08 -10.36
CA CYS A 433 5.29 0.43 -9.37
C CYS A 433 6.44 -0.58 -9.43
N ILE A 434 7.67 -0.09 -9.37
CA ILE A 434 8.89 -0.91 -9.38
C ILE A 434 9.55 -1.02 -8.00
N GLN A 435 8.84 -0.60 -6.94
CA GLN A 435 9.35 -0.59 -5.57
C GLN A 435 10.63 0.26 -5.42
N ALA A 436 10.68 1.42 -6.08
CA ALA A 436 11.83 2.34 -6.04
C ALA A 436 12.04 3.04 -4.68
N LEU A 437 11.05 2.98 -3.77
CA LEU A 437 11.08 3.56 -2.42
C LEU A 437 11.35 5.09 -2.36
N ASP A 438 11.08 5.80 -3.46
CA ASP A 438 11.31 7.25 -3.60
C ASP A 438 10.00 8.05 -3.73
N CYS A 439 8.93 7.58 -3.08
CA CYS A 439 7.58 8.11 -3.22
C CYS A 439 7.41 9.55 -2.69
N ASN A 440 8.22 9.92 -1.70
CA ASN A 440 8.20 11.23 -1.02
C ASN A 440 8.93 12.32 -1.81
N SER A 441 9.88 11.97 -2.68
CA SER A 441 10.77 12.95 -3.34
C SER A 441 10.15 13.70 -4.52
N ASN A 442 8.93 13.30 -4.91
CA ASN A 442 8.26 13.71 -6.14
C ASN A 442 8.89 13.18 -7.44
N ARG A 443 9.88 12.28 -7.39
CA ARG A 443 10.63 11.78 -8.57
C ARG A 443 10.30 10.35 -8.98
N CYS A 444 9.09 9.90 -8.70
CA CYS A 444 8.64 8.55 -9.07
C CYS A 444 8.79 8.31 -10.59
N PRO A 445 9.63 7.34 -11.02
CA PRO A 445 9.96 7.16 -12.44
C PRO A 445 8.81 6.55 -13.25
N THR A 446 7.83 5.95 -12.58
CA THR A 446 6.68 5.28 -13.22
C THR A 446 5.42 6.16 -13.24
N GLY A 447 5.52 7.42 -12.81
CA GLY A 447 4.40 8.37 -12.83
C GLY A 447 3.32 8.11 -11.77
N ILE A 448 3.54 7.18 -10.83
CA ILE A 448 2.53 6.80 -9.82
C ILE A 448 2.51 7.77 -8.63
N ALA A 449 3.66 8.01 -8.01
CA ALA A 449 3.77 8.77 -6.76
C ALA A 449 4.43 10.15 -6.96
N THR A 450 3.98 10.90 -7.97
CA THR A 450 4.55 12.20 -8.36
C THR A 450 3.43 13.18 -8.77
N GLN A 451 3.73 14.47 -8.66
CA GLN A 451 2.94 15.58 -9.19
C GLN A 451 3.68 16.31 -10.32
N ASP A 452 4.87 15.84 -10.70
CA ASP A 452 5.59 16.31 -11.89
C ASP A 452 4.87 15.83 -13.15
N LYS A 453 4.41 16.76 -13.99
CA LYS A 453 3.63 16.47 -15.19
C LYS A 453 4.42 15.72 -16.27
N THR A 454 5.74 15.80 -16.27
CA THR A 454 6.59 15.05 -17.19
C THR A 454 6.69 13.59 -16.76
N LEU A 455 6.92 13.34 -15.46
CA LEU A 455 6.99 11.99 -14.91
C LEU A 455 5.62 11.30 -14.90
N GLU A 456 4.57 12.04 -14.57
CA GLU A 456 3.19 11.53 -14.54
C GLU A 456 2.77 10.93 -15.89
N ARG A 457 3.24 11.48 -17.02
CA ARG A 457 2.94 10.97 -18.38
C ARG A 457 3.39 9.53 -18.61
N ALA A 458 4.35 9.01 -17.84
CA ALA A 458 4.82 7.64 -17.96
C ALA A 458 3.72 6.59 -17.67
N LEU A 459 2.69 6.96 -16.89
CA LEU A 459 1.60 6.06 -16.53
C LEU A 459 0.45 6.18 -17.53
N ASP A 460 0.22 5.19 -18.40
CA ASP A 460 -1.01 5.17 -19.21
C ASP A 460 -2.23 4.78 -18.38
N VAL A 461 -3.27 5.64 -18.35
CA VAL A 461 -4.44 5.46 -17.46
C VAL A 461 -5.26 4.25 -17.87
N ASN A 462 -5.61 4.12 -19.16
CA ASN A 462 -6.49 3.06 -19.64
C ASN A 462 -5.85 1.69 -19.49
N GLY A 463 -4.58 1.56 -19.91
CA GLY A 463 -3.81 0.34 -19.73
C GLY A 463 -3.58 0.00 -18.26
N ALA A 464 -3.38 1.00 -17.39
CA ALA A 464 -3.25 0.78 -15.95
C ALA A 464 -4.58 0.37 -15.29
N ALA A 465 -5.70 0.93 -15.69
CA ALA A 465 -7.03 0.55 -15.21
C ALA A 465 -7.35 -0.92 -15.55
N LEU A 466 -7.06 -1.34 -16.79
CA LEU A 466 -7.19 -2.74 -17.19
C LEU A 466 -6.29 -3.67 -16.34
N ARG A 467 -5.07 -3.23 -16.04
CA ARG A 467 -4.16 -3.97 -15.16
C ARG A 467 -4.67 -4.13 -13.73
N VAL A 468 -5.27 -3.08 -13.19
CA VAL A 468 -5.94 -3.10 -11.88
C VAL A 468 -7.09 -4.11 -11.88
N ALA A 469 -7.96 -4.08 -12.91
CA ALA A 469 -9.09 -4.99 -13.00
C ALA A 469 -8.66 -6.46 -13.16
N ASN A 470 -7.66 -6.73 -14.02
CA ASN A 470 -7.11 -8.07 -14.20
C ASN A 470 -6.49 -8.63 -12.92
N TYR A 471 -5.74 -7.79 -12.19
CA TYR A 471 -5.15 -8.18 -10.90
C TYR A 471 -6.23 -8.65 -9.91
N VAL A 472 -7.33 -7.90 -9.79
CA VAL A 472 -8.45 -8.26 -8.91
C VAL A 472 -9.10 -9.57 -9.36
N LYS A 473 -9.43 -9.69 -10.65
CA LYS A 473 -10.05 -10.89 -11.21
C LYS A 473 -9.21 -12.15 -11.00
N THR A 474 -7.89 -12.05 -11.15
CA THR A 474 -7.00 -13.19 -10.88
C THR A 474 -6.88 -13.47 -9.40
N LEU A 475 -6.75 -12.45 -8.56
CA LEU A 475 -6.70 -12.60 -7.11
C LEU A 475 -7.97 -13.30 -6.59
N GLU A 476 -9.14 -12.85 -7.03
CA GLU A 476 -10.43 -13.47 -6.71
C GLU A 476 -10.45 -14.94 -7.10
N LYS A 477 -10.17 -15.24 -8.38
CA LYS A 477 -10.16 -16.60 -8.90
C LYS A 477 -9.23 -17.52 -8.11
N GLU A 478 -8.01 -17.07 -7.81
CA GLU A 478 -7.02 -17.88 -7.10
C GLU A 478 -7.36 -18.02 -5.61
N VAL A 479 -8.04 -17.05 -4.98
CA VAL A 479 -8.60 -17.23 -3.62
C VAL A 479 -9.70 -18.28 -3.64
N TYR A 480 -10.65 -18.22 -4.58
CA TYR A 480 -11.66 -19.28 -4.74
C TYR A 480 -11.04 -20.65 -5.01
N MET A 481 -9.91 -20.70 -5.74
CA MET A 481 -9.18 -21.95 -5.93
C MET A 481 -8.67 -22.55 -4.61
N LEU A 482 -8.13 -21.71 -3.71
CA LEU A 482 -7.74 -22.13 -2.36
C LEU A 482 -8.96 -22.54 -1.53
N THR A 483 -10.04 -21.76 -1.59
CA THR A 483 -11.33 -22.05 -0.92
C THR A 483 -11.85 -23.44 -1.29
N ASN A 484 -11.90 -23.74 -2.59
CA ASN A 484 -12.37 -25.01 -3.10
C ASN A 484 -11.44 -26.17 -2.69
N SER A 485 -10.13 -25.92 -2.57
CA SER A 485 -9.18 -26.93 -2.09
C SER A 485 -9.45 -27.38 -0.65
N CYS A 486 -10.01 -26.49 0.19
CA CYS A 486 -10.49 -26.80 1.54
C CYS A 486 -11.91 -27.41 1.57
N GLY A 487 -12.54 -27.57 0.41
CA GLY A 487 -13.91 -28.08 0.27
C GLY A 487 -15.01 -27.06 0.60
N TYR A 488 -14.69 -25.76 0.60
CA TYR A 488 -15.65 -24.66 0.74
C TYR A 488 -16.10 -24.13 -0.62
N THR A 489 -17.21 -23.40 -0.66
CA THR A 489 -17.71 -22.72 -1.88
C THR A 489 -17.60 -21.20 -1.80
N CYS A 490 -17.39 -20.64 -0.60
CA CYS A 490 -17.21 -19.21 -0.38
C CYS A 490 -15.99 -18.91 0.51
N PRO A 491 -15.13 -17.93 0.16
CA PRO A 491 -13.98 -17.53 0.97
C PRO A 491 -14.34 -17.08 2.40
N SER A 492 -15.58 -16.65 2.66
CA SER A 492 -16.02 -16.32 4.03
C SER A 492 -16.11 -17.53 4.97
N GLN A 493 -15.98 -18.75 4.46
CA GLN A 493 -15.97 -19.98 5.24
C GLN A 493 -14.59 -20.35 5.78
N PHE A 494 -13.52 -19.65 5.36
CA PHE A 494 -12.18 -19.87 5.88
C PHE A 494 -12.14 -19.69 7.40
N THR A 495 -11.43 -20.59 8.07
CA THR A 495 -11.15 -20.56 9.49
C THR A 495 -9.66 -20.70 9.74
N ALA A 496 -9.20 -20.27 10.91
CA ALA A 496 -7.81 -20.43 11.32
C ALA A 496 -7.36 -21.91 11.47
N ASP A 497 -8.26 -22.88 11.36
CA ASP A 497 -7.91 -24.31 11.32
C ASP A 497 -7.64 -24.82 9.88
N ASP A 498 -8.00 -24.04 8.86
CA ASP A 498 -7.75 -24.39 7.45
C ASP A 498 -6.33 -24.03 6.99
N ILE A 499 -5.55 -23.38 7.86
CA ILE A 499 -4.21 -22.90 7.57
C ILE A 499 -3.26 -23.36 8.67
N MET A 500 -2.14 -23.94 8.25
CA MET A 500 -1.00 -24.21 9.13
C MET A 500 0.15 -23.29 8.78
N VAL A 501 1.01 -23.04 9.76
CA VAL A 501 2.23 -22.26 9.57
C VAL A 501 3.41 -22.99 10.19
N VAL A 502 4.55 -22.88 9.53
CA VAL A 502 5.80 -23.44 10.05
C VAL A 502 6.28 -22.59 11.22
N THR A 503 6.32 -23.16 12.42
CA THR A 503 6.77 -22.47 13.64
C THR A 503 8.21 -22.78 13.97
N SER A 504 8.68 -23.96 13.57
CA SER A 504 10.09 -24.34 13.57
C SER A 504 10.32 -25.41 12.49
N PRO A 505 11.57 -25.67 12.06
CA PRO A 505 11.84 -26.69 11.06
C PRO A 505 11.17 -28.04 11.40
N GLY A 506 10.36 -28.56 10.47
CA GLY A 506 9.59 -29.80 10.63
C GLY A 506 8.35 -29.71 11.54
N HIS A 507 7.99 -28.53 12.05
CA HIS A 507 6.83 -28.34 12.92
C HIS A 507 5.84 -27.35 12.30
N LEU A 508 4.61 -27.83 12.11
CA LEU A 508 3.47 -27.06 11.62
C LEU A 508 2.47 -26.95 12.76
N ASP A 509 2.07 -25.72 13.07
CA ASP A 509 0.99 -25.46 14.03
C ASP A 509 -0.20 -24.83 13.29
N TYR A 510 -1.41 -25.07 13.80
CA TYR A 510 -2.59 -24.42 13.26
C TYR A 510 -2.53 -22.91 13.50
N LEU A 511 -3.02 -22.13 12.54
CA LEU A 511 -3.09 -20.68 12.70
C LEU A 511 -3.91 -20.29 13.94
N SER A 512 -4.93 -21.08 14.28
CA SER A 512 -5.77 -20.92 15.47
C SER A 512 -5.02 -21.09 16.79
N GLU A 513 -3.87 -21.75 16.80
CA GLU A 513 -3.08 -22.02 18.02
C GLU A 513 -2.05 -20.91 18.29
N LEU A 514 -1.78 -20.07 17.29
CA LEU A 514 -0.74 -19.04 17.35
C LEU A 514 -1.27 -17.64 17.60
N TYR A 515 -2.48 -17.34 17.12
CA TYR A 515 -3.03 -16.00 17.13
C TYR A 515 -4.22 -15.92 18.10
N LEU A 516 -3.93 -15.58 19.36
CA LEU A 516 -4.80 -15.15 20.48
C LEU A 516 -6.12 -15.88 20.76
N VAL A 517 -6.51 -16.88 19.98
CA VAL A 517 -7.43 -17.91 20.43
C VAL A 517 -6.63 -18.82 21.34
N SER A 518 -7.06 -19.05 22.57
CA SER A 518 -6.35 -20.04 23.37
C SER A 518 -6.46 -21.38 22.63
N ALA A 519 -5.36 -22.12 22.46
CA ALA A 519 -5.40 -23.43 21.83
C ALA A 519 -6.48 -24.35 22.45
N SER A 520 -6.81 -24.12 23.73
CA SER A 520 -7.90 -24.78 24.44
C SER A 520 -9.30 -24.43 23.92
N GLU A 521 -9.56 -23.19 23.54
CA GLU A 521 -10.82 -22.74 22.94
C GLU A 521 -10.98 -23.28 21.53
N SER A 522 -9.94 -23.18 20.69
CA SER A 522 -9.94 -23.76 19.34
C SER A 522 -10.18 -25.28 19.40
N SER A 523 -9.53 -25.98 20.33
CA SER A 523 -9.78 -27.41 20.54
C SER A 523 -11.22 -27.73 20.96
N LYS A 524 -11.85 -26.89 21.79
CA LYS A 524 -13.27 -27.06 22.19
C LYS A 524 -14.21 -26.78 21.02
N GLU A 525 -13.94 -25.76 20.21
CA GLU A 525 -14.71 -25.48 19.00
C GLU A 525 -14.65 -26.65 18.01
N ARG A 526 -13.45 -27.21 17.78
CA ARG A 526 -13.26 -28.40 16.94
C ARG A 526 -14.03 -29.60 17.46
N ALA A 527 -14.03 -29.84 18.77
CA ALA A 527 -14.77 -30.93 19.38
C ALA A 527 -16.28 -30.78 19.16
N LYS A 528 -16.84 -29.58 19.42
CA LYS A 528 -18.26 -29.29 19.21
C LYS A 528 -18.68 -29.46 17.75
N ALA A 529 -17.88 -28.96 16.81
CA ALA A 529 -18.16 -29.12 15.38
C ALA A 529 -18.22 -30.61 14.98
N ARG A 530 -17.23 -31.40 15.43
CA ARG A 530 -17.19 -32.86 15.20
C ARG A 530 -18.39 -33.59 15.79
N GLU A 531 -18.81 -33.24 17.00
CA GLU A 531 -20.01 -33.80 17.63
C GLU A 531 -21.28 -33.49 16.84
N ALA A 532 -21.35 -32.30 16.23
CA ALA A 532 -22.46 -31.90 15.37
C ALA A 532 -22.41 -32.49 13.95
N GLY A 533 -21.34 -33.22 13.60
CA GLY A 533 -21.10 -33.68 12.22
C GLY A 533 -20.83 -32.53 11.23
N LEU A 534 -20.44 -31.37 11.76
CA LEU A 534 -20.14 -30.15 11.01
C LEU A 534 -18.65 -29.80 11.13
N THR A 535 -18.18 -28.90 10.28
CA THR A 535 -16.88 -28.23 10.43
C THR A 535 -17.00 -26.93 11.21
N VAL A 536 -15.88 -26.40 11.69
CA VAL A 536 -15.85 -25.10 12.38
C VAL A 536 -16.37 -23.99 11.45
N GLY A 537 -16.07 -24.05 10.15
CA GLY A 537 -16.57 -23.09 9.15
C GLY A 537 -18.08 -23.15 8.96
N GLU A 538 -18.65 -24.36 8.81
CA GLU A 538 -20.11 -24.55 8.67
C GLU A 538 -20.89 -24.17 9.93
N MET A 539 -20.28 -24.31 11.11
CA MET A 539 -20.87 -23.87 12.37
C MET A 539 -20.85 -22.32 12.51
N LYS A 540 -19.95 -21.63 11.80
CA LYS A 540 -19.75 -20.17 11.86
C LYS A 540 -20.43 -19.40 10.73
N SER A 541 -20.69 -20.06 9.59
CA SER A 541 -21.52 -19.55 8.48
C SER A 541 -23.00 -19.63 8.80
#